data_AF-A0A7V3SB64-F1
#
_entry.id   AF-A0A7V3SB64-F1
#
_cell.length_a   1.000
_cell.length_b   1.000
_cell.length_c   1.000
_cell.angle_alpha   90.00
_cell.angle_beta   90.00
_cell.angle_gamma   90.00
#
_symmetry.space_group_name_H-M   'P 1'
#
loop_
_entity.id
_entity.type
_entity.pdbx_description
1 polymer ?
#
loop_
_entity_poly.entity_id
_entity_poly.type
_entity_poly.pdbx_seq_one_letter_code
_entity_poly.pdbx_strand_id
1 'polypeptide(L)'
;MENFEAFKEKILREYPRLSPESTFRFACHKEVPCFGKCCADVNIFLTPYDVLRMKRALGILSGEFLDRYTSTLVMGENQIPLVMLKMHEEGDRKCPFVSEEGCTIYADRPWACRMYPLGLASSRGSSGSGEEFCFIVGEDSLCQGFKEDKEWTVAAWLEDQDVRTYDAKSESYMRFTLHPHFVEKKALDGPKVQMLYKALYDLDGFREMIFGSTFLDRFEVRQDLREALKTDDEDLLEFAIKFLRFALFHENTLVIRDEELERQARAMGYRVE
;
A
#
# COMPACT_ATOMS: atom_id res chain seq x y z
N MET A 1 -14.07 13.53 15.42
CA MET A 1 -13.20 12.65 16.24
C MET A 1 -14.01 11.69 17.11
N GLU A 2 -15.04 12.15 17.84
CA GLU A 2 -15.90 11.27 18.67
C GLU A 2 -16.48 10.06 17.91
N ASN A 3 -16.87 10.25 16.64
CA ASN A 3 -17.46 9.17 15.84
C ASN A 3 -16.45 8.09 15.39
N PHE A 4 -15.16 8.45 15.23
CA PHE A 4 -14.12 7.50 14.78
C PHE A 4 -13.61 6.63 15.93
N GLU A 5 -13.37 7.23 17.10
CA GLU A 5 -12.97 6.47 18.29
C GLU A 5 -14.09 5.55 18.78
N ALA A 6 -15.36 6.02 18.74
CA ALA A 6 -16.51 5.17 19.05
C ALA A 6 -16.64 4.00 18.07
N PHE A 7 -16.42 4.21 16.76
CA PHE A 7 -16.44 3.14 15.77
C PHE A 7 -15.30 2.13 15.97
N LYS A 8 -14.10 2.62 16.28
CA LYS A 8 -12.94 1.77 16.60
C LYS A 8 -13.19 0.92 17.85
N GLU A 9 -13.74 1.53 18.90
CA GLU A 9 -14.11 0.82 20.13
C GLU A 9 -15.18 -0.24 19.85
N LYS A 10 -16.16 0.08 19.00
CA LYS A 10 -17.19 -0.87 18.55
C LYS A 10 -16.60 -2.08 17.85
N ILE A 11 -15.70 -1.90 16.87
CA ILE A 11 -15.04 -3.02 16.17
C ILE A 11 -14.26 -3.88 17.17
N LEU A 12 -13.49 -3.25 18.06
CA LEU A 12 -12.61 -4.00 18.97
C LEU A 12 -13.37 -4.78 20.06
N ARG A 13 -14.58 -4.33 20.42
CA ARG A 13 -15.37 -4.94 21.51
C ARG A 13 -16.54 -5.80 21.04
N GLU A 14 -17.22 -5.41 19.97
CA GLU A 14 -18.52 -5.97 19.60
C GLU A 14 -18.45 -6.92 18.39
N TYR A 15 -17.47 -6.77 17.51
CA TYR A 15 -17.39 -7.62 16.32
C TYR A 15 -16.81 -8.99 16.67
N PRO A 16 -17.39 -10.10 16.15
CA PRO A 16 -16.81 -11.43 16.29
C PRO A 16 -15.38 -11.47 15.75
N ARG A 17 -14.46 -12.01 16.56
CA ARG A 17 -13.08 -12.24 16.15
C ARG A 17 -13.01 -13.57 15.41
N LEU A 18 -12.71 -13.51 14.12
CA LEU A 18 -12.60 -14.68 13.27
C LEU A 18 -11.17 -15.19 13.25
N SER A 19 -11.00 -16.48 13.53
CA SER A 19 -9.75 -17.21 13.33
C SER A 19 -9.62 -17.66 11.87
N PRO A 20 -8.45 -18.13 11.42
CA PRO A 20 -8.28 -18.67 10.07
C PRO A 20 -9.27 -19.81 9.73
N GLU A 21 -9.71 -20.58 10.72
CA GLU A 21 -10.64 -21.71 10.58
C GLU A 21 -12.12 -21.31 10.68
N SER A 22 -12.41 -20.07 11.12
CA SER A 22 -13.79 -19.58 11.19
C SER A 22 -14.42 -19.56 9.80
N THR A 23 -15.68 -19.97 9.73
CA THR A 23 -16.42 -20.07 8.46
C THR A 23 -17.40 -18.92 8.26
N PHE A 24 -17.66 -18.59 7.01
CA PHE A 24 -18.69 -17.64 6.60
C PHE A 24 -19.19 -17.98 5.19
N ARG A 25 -20.40 -17.52 4.85
CA ARG A 25 -20.97 -17.70 3.51
C ARG A 25 -20.87 -16.43 2.71
N PHE A 26 -20.35 -16.53 1.49
CA PHE A 26 -20.23 -15.39 0.61
C PHE A 26 -19.94 -15.77 -0.84
N ALA A 27 -20.65 -15.17 -1.78
CA ALA A 27 -20.20 -15.06 -3.17
C ALA A 27 -20.66 -13.73 -3.79
N CYS A 28 -19.81 -13.13 -4.63
CA CYS A 28 -20.14 -11.94 -5.40
C CYS A 28 -19.89 -12.22 -6.88
N HIS A 29 -20.96 -12.28 -7.67
CA HIS A 29 -20.93 -12.53 -9.11
C HIS A 29 -22.11 -11.83 -9.78
N LYS A 30 -22.11 -11.79 -11.13
CA LYS A 30 -23.07 -11.04 -11.96
C LYS A 30 -24.54 -11.34 -11.68
N GLU A 31 -24.84 -12.56 -11.23
CA GLU A 31 -26.22 -13.00 -10.97
C GLU A 31 -26.73 -12.53 -9.60
N VAL A 32 -25.82 -12.08 -8.71
CA VAL A 32 -26.21 -11.50 -7.43
C VAL A 32 -26.89 -10.14 -7.67
N PRO A 33 -28.11 -9.87 -7.17
CA PRO A 33 -28.87 -8.65 -7.50
C PRO A 33 -28.20 -7.32 -7.12
N CYS A 34 -27.21 -7.34 -6.23
CA CYS A 34 -26.44 -6.18 -5.83
C CYS A 34 -25.07 -6.07 -6.51
N PHE A 35 -24.77 -6.92 -7.50
CA PHE A 35 -23.48 -6.94 -8.18
C PHE A 35 -23.09 -5.56 -8.73
N GLY A 36 -21.85 -5.15 -8.46
CA GLY A 36 -21.30 -3.86 -8.86
C GLY A 36 -21.82 -2.64 -8.09
N LYS A 37 -22.88 -2.76 -7.27
CA LYS A 37 -23.47 -1.61 -6.55
C LYS A 37 -22.57 -1.09 -5.44
N CYS A 38 -21.83 -1.96 -4.76
CA CYS A 38 -20.88 -1.55 -3.72
C CYS A 38 -19.55 -1.02 -4.28
N CYS A 39 -19.30 -1.14 -5.59
CA CYS A 39 -18.13 -0.62 -6.26
C CYS A 39 -18.30 0.87 -6.61
N ALA A 40 -18.79 1.67 -5.65
CA ALA A 40 -19.15 3.07 -5.82
C ALA A 40 -19.14 3.80 -4.46
N ASP A 41 -18.77 5.08 -4.46
CA ASP A 41 -18.75 5.97 -3.29
C ASP A 41 -18.04 5.39 -2.04
N VAL A 42 -16.90 4.72 -2.26
CA VAL A 42 -16.07 4.15 -1.19
C VAL A 42 -14.69 4.82 -1.12
N ASN A 43 -14.10 4.87 0.07
CA ASN A 43 -12.73 5.36 0.26
C ASN A 43 -11.76 4.16 0.20
N ILE A 44 -10.96 4.08 -0.87
CA ILE A 44 -9.95 3.02 -1.04
C ILE A 44 -8.57 3.66 -1.00
N PHE A 45 -7.83 3.42 0.08
CA PHE A 45 -6.42 3.76 0.17
C PHE A 45 -5.59 2.69 -0.53
N LEU A 46 -4.63 3.14 -1.34
CA LEU A 46 -3.76 2.28 -2.13
C LEU A 46 -2.40 2.17 -1.44
N THR A 47 -1.92 0.94 -1.31
CA THR A 47 -0.51 0.68 -0.99
C THR A 47 0.35 0.92 -2.23
N PRO A 48 1.68 1.08 -2.06
CA PRO A 48 2.62 1.07 -3.18
C PRO A 48 2.48 -0.15 -4.10
N TYR A 49 2.24 -1.33 -3.51
CA TYR A 49 2.06 -2.55 -4.29
C TYR A 49 0.76 -2.54 -5.09
N ASP A 50 -0.32 -1.97 -4.54
CA ASP A 50 -1.57 -1.77 -5.30
C ASP A 50 -1.35 -0.88 -6.52
N VAL A 51 -0.67 0.27 -6.36
CA VAL A 51 -0.36 1.18 -7.48
C VAL A 51 0.48 0.46 -8.55
N LEU A 52 1.49 -0.29 -8.15
CA LEU A 52 2.33 -1.10 -9.05
C LEU A 52 1.48 -2.09 -9.86
N ARG A 53 0.59 -2.84 -9.19
CA ARG A 53 -0.25 -3.85 -9.85
C ARG A 53 -1.28 -3.21 -10.78
N MET A 54 -1.95 -2.16 -10.32
CA MET A 54 -3.00 -1.48 -11.07
C MET A 54 -2.46 -0.77 -12.31
N LYS A 55 -1.32 -0.06 -12.22
CA LYS A 55 -0.70 0.58 -13.40
C LYS A 55 -0.31 -0.47 -14.46
N ARG A 56 0.20 -1.62 -14.02
CA ARG A 56 0.61 -2.71 -14.90
C ARG A 56 -0.59 -3.34 -15.61
N ALA A 57 -1.69 -3.56 -14.90
CA ALA A 57 -2.93 -4.06 -15.48
C ALA A 57 -3.51 -3.13 -16.55
N LEU A 58 -3.32 -1.81 -16.38
CA LEU A 58 -3.76 -0.80 -17.33
C LEU A 58 -2.74 -0.55 -18.46
N GLY A 59 -1.50 -1.02 -18.32
CA GLY A 59 -0.44 -0.80 -19.29
C GLY A 59 0.05 0.65 -19.37
N ILE A 60 -0.03 1.40 -18.26
CA ILE A 60 0.35 2.82 -18.19
C ILE A 60 1.46 3.06 -17.17
N LEU A 61 2.11 4.23 -17.25
CA LEU A 61 3.16 4.66 -16.32
C LEU A 61 2.58 5.07 -14.96
N SER A 62 3.37 4.97 -13.89
CA SER A 62 2.98 5.35 -12.53
C SER A 62 2.46 6.79 -12.47
N GLY A 63 3.18 7.75 -13.07
CA GLY A 63 2.77 9.15 -13.09
C GLY A 63 1.41 9.37 -13.74
N GLU A 64 1.14 8.69 -14.87
CA GLU A 64 -0.17 8.75 -15.54
C GLU A 64 -1.27 8.13 -14.66
N PHE A 65 -1.01 6.98 -14.06
CA PHE A 65 -1.96 6.32 -13.16
C PHE A 65 -2.33 7.22 -11.98
N LEU A 66 -1.31 7.80 -11.33
CA LEU A 66 -1.48 8.62 -10.15
C LEU A 66 -2.27 9.89 -10.45
N ASP A 67 -1.98 10.56 -11.56
CA ASP A 67 -2.69 11.77 -12.00
C ASP A 67 -4.17 11.47 -12.29
N ARG A 68 -4.42 10.46 -13.14
CA ARG A 68 -5.76 10.16 -13.66
C ARG A 68 -6.67 9.52 -12.63
N TYR A 69 -6.15 8.59 -11.83
CA TYR A 69 -6.97 7.70 -11.01
C TYR A 69 -6.83 7.91 -9.51
N THR A 70 -5.92 8.76 -9.03
CA THR A 70 -5.68 8.89 -7.58
C THR A 70 -5.70 10.32 -7.07
N SER A 71 -6.06 10.48 -5.80
CA SER A 71 -5.91 11.71 -5.03
C SER A 71 -4.90 11.46 -3.93
N THR A 72 -3.97 12.40 -3.76
CA THR A 72 -2.96 12.31 -2.69
C THR A 72 -3.39 13.14 -1.50
N LEU A 73 -3.40 12.53 -0.33
CA LEU A 73 -3.68 13.17 0.95
C LEU A 73 -2.41 13.16 1.78
N VAL A 74 -2.07 14.29 2.38
CA VAL A 74 -0.97 14.38 3.35
C VAL A 74 -1.61 14.54 4.73
N MET A 75 -1.56 13.49 5.54
CA MET A 75 -2.22 13.47 6.85
C MET A 75 -1.33 14.06 7.95
N GLY A 76 -1.79 15.16 8.56
CA GLY A 76 -1.31 15.68 9.84
C GLY A 76 0.18 16.01 9.93
N GLU A 77 0.71 15.97 11.15
CA GLU A 77 2.10 16.31 11.50
C GLU A 77 3.15 15.32 10.96
N ASN A 78 2.73 14.12 10.52
CA ASN A 78 3.62 13.01 10.16
C ASN A 78 3.97 12.97 8.66
N GLN A 79 3.24 13.73 7.83
CA GLN A 79 3.56 14.03 6.43
C GLN A 79 3.84 12.81 5.52
N ILE A 80 3.32 11.64 5.87
CA ILE A 80 3.33 10.47 4.97
C ILE A 80 2.27 10.68 3.89
N PRO A 81 2.61 10.58 2.59
CA PRO A 81 1.64 10.66 1.53
C PRO A 81 0.77 9.40 1.52
N LEU A 82 -0.54 9.60 1.61
CA LEU A 82 -1.55 8.58 1.41
C LEU A 82 -2.17 8.75 0.04
N VAL A 83 -2.16 7.69 -0.76
CA VAL A 83 -2.78 7.68 -2.08
C VAL A 83 -4.15 7.02 -1.98
N MET A 84 -5.18 7.70 -2.47
CA MET A 84 -6.55 7.22 -2.46
C MET A 84 -7.07 7.11 -3.90
N LEU A 85 -7.76 6.02 -4.21
CA LEU A 85 -8.40 5.85 -5.52
C LEU A 85 -9.54 6.87 -5.68
N LYS A 86 -9.56 7.58 -6.81
CA LYS A 86 -10.64 8.49 -7.19
C LYS A 86 -11.84 7.67 -7.69
N MET A 87 -13.00 8.00 -7.17
CA MET A 87 -14.28 7.63 -7.78
C MET A 87 -14.67 8.65 -8.84
N HIS A 88 -15.56 8.28 -9.77
CA HIS A 88 -16.15 9.26 -10.68
C HIS A 88 -16.85 10.38 -9.89
N GLU A 89 -16.75 11.62 -10.34
CA GLU A 89 -17.35 12.76 -9.65
C GLU A 89 -18.87 12.85 -9.88
N GLU A 90 -19.34 12.37 -11.03
CA GLU A 90 -20.73 12.43 -11.46
C GLU A 90 -21.52 11.15 -11.15
N GLY A 91 -22.85 11.28 -11.06
CA GLY A 91 -23.77 10.17 -10.84
C GLY A 91 -23.56 9.48 -9.48
N ASP A 92 -23.61 8.15 -9.48
CA ASP A 92 -23.48 7.33 -8.27
C ASP A 92 -22.04 7.19 -7.76
N ARG A 93 -21.09 7.97 -8.27
CA ARG A 93 -19.66 7.91 -7.91
C ARG A 93 -19.05 6.52 -8.03
N LYS A 94 -19.28 5.88 -9.18
CA LYS A 94 -18.75 4.54 -9.46
C LYS A 94 -17.22 4.53 -9.49
N CYS A 95 -16.64 3.38 -9.13
CA CYS A 95 -15.23 3.09 -9.35
C CYS A 95 -14.91 3.17 -10.85
N PRO A 96 -13.79 3.81 -11.26
CA PRO A 96 -13.45 3.95 -12.67
C PRO A 96 -13.18 2.62 -13.39
N PHE A 97 -13.00 1.55 -12.63
CA PHE A 97 -12.75 0.21 -13.16
C PHE A 97 -13.97 -0.70 -13.12
N VAL A 98 -15.11 -0.28 -12.57
CA VAL A 98 -16.32 -1.11 -12.60
C VAL A 98 -17.13 -0.87 -13.88
N SER A 99 -17.47 -1.95 -14.57
CA SER A 99 -18.37 -1.98 -15.71
C SER A 99 -19.61 -2.84 -15.41
N GLU A 100 -20.57 -2.90 -16.34
CA GLU A 100 -21.70 -3.84 -16.23
C GLU A 100 -21.23 -5.30 -16.15
N GLU A 101 -20.08 -5.60 -16.77
CA GLU A 101 -19.45 -6.91 -16.74
C GLU A 101 -18.58 -7.15 -15.49
N GLY A 102 -18.55 -6.19 -14.55
CA GLY A 102 -17.72 -6.25 -13.34
C GLY A 102 -16.45 -5.42 -13.44
N CYS A 103 -15.52 -5.65 -12.50
CA CYS A 103 -14.25 -4.91 -12.44
C CYS A 103 -13.33 -5.30 -13.60
N THR A 104 -12.90 -4.33 -14.40
CA THR A 104 -12.03 -4.53 -15.57
C THR A 104 -10.60 -4.91 -15.21
N ILE A 105 -10.16 -4.61 -13.99
CA ILE A 105 -8.86 -5.00 -13.43
C ILE A 105 -9.02 -6.00 -12.28
N TYR A 106 -10.05 -6.85 -12.30
CA TYR A 106 -10.39 -7.70 -11.14
C TYR A 106 -9.17 -8.46 -10.58
N ALA A 107 -8.35 -9.08 -11.44
CA ALA A 107 -7.15 -9.83 -11.02
C ALA A 107 -6.04 -8.97 -10.37
N ASP A 108 -6.07 -7.66 -10.55
CA ASP A 108 -5.10 -6.68 -10.03
C ASP A 108 -5.78 -5.60 -9.17
N ARG A 109 -7.00 -5.88 -8.69
CA ARG A 109 -7.73 -5.00 -7.77
C ARG A 109 -6.93 -4.82 -6.47
N PRO A 110 -7.09 -3.66 -5.79
CA PRO A 110 -6.28 -3.35 -4.61
C PRO A 110 -6.61 -4.25 -3.43
N TRP A 111 -5.68 -4.34 -2.47
CA TRP A 111 -5.78 -5.14 -1.26
C TRP A 111 -7.12 -4.94 -0.52
N ALA A 112 -7.56 -3.69 -0.37
CA ALA A 112 -8.83 -3.37 0.29
C ALA A 112 -10.04 -4.04 -0.38
N CYS A 113 -10.05 -4.14 -1.72
CA CYS A 113 -11.11 -4.81 -2.47
C CYS A 113 -11.03 -6.34 -2.40
N ARG A 114 -9.85 -6.92 -2.12
CA ARG A 114 -9.65 -8.36 -1.94
C ARG A 114 -10.08 -8.81 -0.56
N MET A 115 -9.87 -7.96 0.43
CA MET A 115 -10.24 -8.24 1.81
C MET A 115 -11.76 -8.40 1.95
N TYR A 116 -12.55 -7.51 1.34
CA TYR A 116 -14.01 -7.58 1.43
C TYR A 116 -14.55 -8.98 1.03
N PRO A 117 -15.41 -9.62 1.85
CA PRO A 117 -16.16 -9.06 2.95
C PRO A 117 -15.43 -9.06 4.31
N LEU A 118 -14.21 -9.57 4.38
CA LEU A 118 -13.39 -9.52 5.59
C LEU A 118 -12.77 -8.14 5.78
N GLY A 119 -12.61 -7.76 7.04
CA GLY A 119 -11.81 -6.64 7.49
C GLY A 119 -10.72 -7.15 8.43
N LEU A 120 -9.58 -6.47 8.43
CA LEU A 120 -8.48 -6.75 9.35
C LEU A 120 -8.48 -5.69 10.45
N ALA A 121 -8.55 -6.12 11.71
CA ALA A 121 -8.38 -5.25 12.86
C ALA A 121 -7.13 -5.67 13.63
N SER A 122 -6.45 -4.69 14.21
CA SER A 122 -5.37 -4.92 15.17
C SER A 122 -5.75 -4.28 16.49
N SER A 123 -5.66 -5.07 17.56
CA SER A 123 -5.78 -4.59 18.94
C SER A 123 -4.52 -3.88 19.44
N ARG A 124 -3.49 -3.74 18.59
CA ARG A 124 -2.28 -2.99 18.91
C ARG A 124 -2.63 -1.51 19.15
N GLY A 125 -2.70 -1.14 20.43
CA GLY A 125 -2.52 0.24 20.84
C GLY A 125 -1.07 0.69 20.63
N SER A 126 -0.77 1.94 20.97
CA SER A 126 0.57 2.54 20.92
C SER A 126 1.63 1.82 21.79
N SER A 127 1.24 0.82 22.57
CA SER A 127 2.09 0.02 23.48
C SER A 127 2.59 -1.32 22.92
N GLY A 128 2.27 -1.67 21.67
CA GLY A 128 2.98 -2.74 20.93
C GLY A 128 2.59 -4.19 21.21
N SER A 129 1.73 -4.49 22.18
CA SER A 129 1.13 -5.82 22.37
C SER A 129 -0.34 -5.83 21.92
N GLY A 130 -0.63 -6.55 20.84
CA GLY A 130 -1.98 -6.71 20.33
C GLY A 130 -2.03 -7.79 19.25
N GLU A 131 -3.10 -8.56 19.28
CA GLU A 131 -3.44 -9.58 18.28
C GLU A 131 -4.17 -8.94 17.10
N GLU A 132 -3.83 -9.41 15.90
CA GLU A 132 -4.57 -9.12 14.66
C GLU A 132 -5.67 -10.17 14.50
N PHE A 133 -6.86 -9.74 14.08
CA PHE A 133 -7.98 -10.63 13.83
C PHE A 133 -8.83 -10.16 12.65
N CYS A 134 -9.47 -11.11 11.98
CA CYS A 134 -10.44 -10.82 10.93
C CYS A 134 -11.84 -10.62 11.51
N PHE A 135 -12.65 -9.82 10.85
CA PHE A 135 -14.08 -9.64 11.13
C PHE A 135 -14.84 -9.44 9.82
N ILE A 136 -16.17 -9.54 9.83
CA ILE A 136 -17.00 -9.28 8.63
C ILE A 136 -17.33 -7.79 8.54
N VAL A 137 -16.98 -7.15 7.43
CA VAL A 137 -17.29 -5.76 7.11
C VAL A 137 -18.70 -5.70 6.55
N GLY A 138 -19.64 -5.23 7.37
CA GLY A 138 -21.02 -5.00 6.99
C GLY A 138 -21.84 -6.28 6.97
N GLU A 139 -22.43 -6.61 8.11
CA GLU A 139 -23.54 -7.57 8.21
C GLU A 139 -24.89 -6.94 7.78
N ASP A 140 -24.85 -5.79 7.10
CA ASP A 140 -26.06 -5.05 6.74
C ASP A 140 -26.68 -5.61 5.46
N SER A 141 -28.02 -5.63 5.44
CA SER A 141 -28.92 -6.19 4.42
C SER A 141 -28.69 -5.77 2.96
N LEU A 142 -27.73 -4.89 2.68
CA LEU A 142 -27.43 -4.33 1.36
C LEU A 142 -26.65 -5.33 0.48
N CYS A 143 -25.68 -6.06 1.05
CA CYS A 143 -24.90 -7.04 0.31
C CYS A 143 -25.62 -8.39 0.24
N GLN A 144 -26.20 -8.71 -0.92
CA GLN A 144 -26.87 -10.00 -1.14
C GLN A 144 -25.89 -11.17 -1.28
N GLY A 145 -24.59 -10.91 -1.39
CA GLY A 145 -23.59 -11.98 -1.52
C GLY A 145 -23.48 -12.89 -0.29
N PHE A 146 -23.87 -12.41 0.90
CA PHE A 146 -23.95 -13.23 2.12
C PHE A 146 -25.11 -14.24 2.12
N LYS A 147 -26.05 -14.12 1.17
CA LYS A 147 -27.18 -15.06 1.00
C LYS A 147 -26.86 -16.23 0.09
N GLU A 148 -25.70 -16.20 -0.56
CA GLU A 148 -25.22 -17.28 -1.42
C GLU A 148 -24.77 -18.48 -0.57
N ASP A 149 -24.87 -19.68 -1.13
CA ASP A 149 -24.58 -20.93 -0.41
C ASP A 149 -23.08 -21.28 -0.34
N LYS A 150 -22.22 -20.52 -1.04
CA LYS A 150 -20.78 -20.78 -1.05
C LYS A 150 -20.19 -20.47 0.32
N GLU A 151 -19.70 -21.52 0.97
CA GLU A 151 -19.04 -21.45 2.28
C GLU A 151 -17.53 -21.34 2.13
N TRP A 152 -16.92 -20.52 2.98
CA TRP A 152 -15.48 -20.29 3.05
C TRP A 152 -15.00 -20.42 4.48
N THR A 153 -13.74 -20.82 4.66
CA THR A 153 -12.97 -20.43 5.85
C THR A 153 -12.26 -19.10 5.57
N VAL A 154 -11.93 -18.35 6.62
CA VAL A 154 -11.10 -17.14 6.50
C VAL A 154 -9.79 -17.46 5.75
N ALA A 155 -9.11 -18.54 6.12
CA ALA A 155 -7.86 -18.94 5.45
C ALA A 155 -8.04 -19.22 3.96
N ALA A 156 -9.13 -19.89 3.56
CA ALA A 156 -9.42 -20.20 2.16
C ALA A 156 -9.78 -18.95 1.36
N TRP A 157 -10.52 -18.01 1.96
CA TRP A 157 -10.83 -16.74 1.31
C TRP A 157 -9.58 -15.91 1.03
N LEU A 158 -8.71 -15.75 2.04
CA LEU A 158 -7.47 -14.97 1.88
C LEU A 158 -6.54 -15.58 0.82
N GLU A 159 -6.55 -16.91 0.67
CA GLU A 159 -5.83 -17.61 -0.40
C GLU A 159 -6.47 -17.37 -1.77
N ASP A 160 -7.79 -17.61 -1.90
CA ASP A 160 -8.55 -17.47 -3.15
C ASP A 160 -8.49 -16.04 -3.71
N GLN A 161 -8.51 -15.05 -2.82
CA GLN A 161 -8.44 -13.63 -3.20
C GLN A 161 -7.00 -13.11 -3.38
N ASP A 162 -5.98 -13.98 -3.27
CA ASP A 162 -4.54 -13.65 -3.39
C ASP A 162 -4.08 -12.58 -2.39
N VAL A 163 -4.69 -12.53 -1.20
CA VAL A 163 -4.35 -11.53 -0.17
C VAL A 163 -2.95 -11.77 0.38
N ARG A 164 -2.56 -13.04 0.56
CA ARG A 164 -1.25 -13.39 1.14
C ARG A 164 -0.08 -12.85 0.32
N THR A 165 -0.19 -12.85 -1.01
CA THR A 165 0.82 -12.27 -1.89
C THR A 165 0.93 -10.77 -1.69
N TYR A 166 -0.21 -10.07 -1.60
CA TYR A 166 -0.21 -8.63 -1.35
C TYR A 166 0.34 -8.29 0.04
N ASP A 167 0.03 -9.08 1.07
CA ASP A 167 0.59 -8.92 2.41
C ASP A 167 2.11 -9.08 2.38
N ALA A 168 2.60 -10.15 1.75
CA ALA A 168 4.04 -10.43 1.63
C ALA A 168 4.77 -9.32 0.86
N LYS A 169 4.19 -8.83 -0.24
CA LYS A 169 4.76 -7.76 -1.06
C LYS A 169 4.63 -6.37 -0.44
N SER A 170 3.76 -6.21 0.56
CA SER A 170 3.58 -4.96 1.30
C SER A 170 4.29 -4.95 2.66
N GLU A 171 4.93 -6.05 3.07
CA GLU A 171 5.53 -6.19 4.40
C GLU A 171 6.61 -5.12 4.66
N SER A 172 7.49 -4.89 3.68
CA SER A 172 8.55 -3.89 3.75
C SER A 172 7.99 -2.47 3.94
N TYR A 173 6.92 -2.14 3.20
CA TYR A 173 6.19 -0.88 3.30
C TYR A 173 5.45 -0.73 4.65
N MET A 174 4.80 -1.78 5.12
CA MET A 174 4.13 -1.82 6.43
C MET A 174 5.14 -1.56 7.56
N ARG A 175 6.30 -2.24 7.56
CA ARG A 175 7.37 -2.01 8.54
C ARG A 175 7.92 -0.59 8.45
N PHE A 176 8.06 -0.05 7.25
CA PHE A 176 8.52 1.33 7.03
C PHE A 176 7.55 2.35 7.63
N THR A 177 6.24 2.20 7.40
CA THR A 177 5.22 3.17 7.88
C THR A 177 4.97 3.07 9.39
N LEU A 178 5.19 1.90 9.99
CA LEU A 178 5.13 1.68 11.45
C LEU A 178 6.42 2.05 12.19
N HIS A 179 7.44 2.56 11.49
CA HIS A 179 8.70 2.91 12.11
C HIS A 179 8.54 4.03 13.16
N PRO A 180 9.22 3.97 14.33
CA PRO A 180 9.08 4.95 15.41
C PRO A 180 9.28 6.41 14.98
N HIS A 181 10.09 6.66 13.96
CA HIS A 181 10.29 8.00 13.39
C HIS A 181 8.97 8.69 13.01
N PHE A 182 8.03 7.95 12.43
CA PHE A 182 6.72 8.47 12.07
C PHE A 182 5.76 8.50 13.25
N VAL A 183 5.87 7.55 14.19
CA VAL A 183 5.05 7.50 15.40
C VAL A 183 5.35 8.67 16.33
N GLU A 184 6.62 9.09 16.41
CA GLU A 184 7.11 10.26 17.15
C GLU A 184 6.75 11.61 16.49
N LYS A 185 6.01 11.59 15.38
CA LYS A 185 5.53 12.78 14.66
C LYS A 185 6.61 13.77 14.22
N LYS A 186 7.77 13.27 13.81
CA LYS A 186 8.79 14.13 13.20
C LYS A 186 8.31 14.55 11.82
N ALA A 187 8.00 15.85 11.69
CA ALA A 187 7.61 16.46 10.43
C ALA A 187 8.68 16.22 9.35
N LEU A 188 8.26 15.72 8.19
CA LEU A 188 9.08 15.66 6.98
C LEU A 188 8.97 16.96 6.19
N ASP A 189 10.09 17.63 5.92
CA ASP A 189 10.07 18.77 5.00
C ASP A 189 9.52 18.40 3.61
N GLY A 190 9.06 19.41 2.87
CA GLY A 190 8.45 19.22 1.54
C GLY A 190 9.28 18.34 0.59
N PRO A 191 10.60 18.58 0.44
CA PRO A 191 11.48 17.73 -0.38
C PRO A 191 11.47 16.25 0.02
N LYS A 192 11.50 15.93 1.33
CA LYS A 192 11.42 14.54 1.80
C LYS A 192 10.08 13.90 1.49
N VAL A 193 8.97 14.63 1.61
CA VAL A 193 7.64 14.13 1.24
C VAL A 193 7.56 13.83 -0.26
N GLN A 194 8.12 14.70 -1.11
CA GLN A 194 8.18 14.49 -2.55
C GLN A 194 9.04 13.27 -2.93
N MET A 195 10.18 13.10 -2.27
CA MET A 195 11.01 11.90 -2.44
C MET A 195 10.27 10.64 -2.01
N LEU A 196 9.57 10.68 -0.87
CA LEU A 196 8.78 9.56 -0.37
C LEU A 196 7.67 9.17 -1.34
N TYR A 197 6.92 10.16 -1.83
CA TYR A 197 5.87 9.95 -2.83
C TYR A 197 6.42 9.33 -4.11
N LYS A 198 7.54 9.87 -4.61
CA LYS A 198 8.18 9.37 -5.82
C LYS A 198 8.68 7.93 -5.66
N ALA A 199 9.45 7.67 -4.59
CA ALA A 199 10.05 6.38 -4.32
C ALA A 199 9.00 5.26 -4.08
N LEU A 200 7.85 5.60 -3.47
CA LEU A 200 6.82 4.60 -3.15
C LEU A 200 5.76 4.43 -4.24
N TYR A 201 5.30 5.51 -4.87
CA TYR A 201 4.13 5.47 -5.76
C TYR A 201 4.50 5.74 -7.22
N ASP A 202 5.37 6.71 -7.48
CA ASP A 202 5.86 7.04 -8.83
C ASP A 202 7.15 6.28 -9.18
N LEU A 203 7.05 4.95 -9.22
CA LEU A 203 8.19 4.06 -9.47
C LEU A 203 8.87 4.34 -10.81
N ASP A 204 8.12 4.68 -11.85
CA ASP A 204 8.71 5.04 -13.14
C ASP A 204 9.55 6.32 -13.04
N GLY A 205 9.04 7.37 -12.38
CA GLY A 205 9.82 8.58 -12.11
C GLY A 205 10.99 8.35 -11.13
N PHE A 206 10.87 7.43 -10.17
CA PHE A 206 11.97 7.04 -9.30
C PHE A 206 13.07 6.33 -10.08
N ARG A 207 12.71 5.40 -10.98
CA ARG A 207 13.65 4.72 -11.88
C ARG A 207 14.43 5.72 -12.71
N GLU A 208 13.74 6.63 -13.38
CA GLU A 208 14.38 7.67 -14.19
C GLU A 208 15.37 8.50 -13.38
N MET A 209 15.01 8.86 -12.15
CA MET A 209 15.88 9.62 -11.25
C MET A 209 17.15 8.85 -10.87
N ILE A 210 17.04 7.58 -10.47
CA ILE A 210 18.21 6.82 -9.99
C ILE A 210 19.18 6.44 -11.12
N PHE A 211 18.68 6.24 -12.34
CA PHE A 211 19.50 5.93 -13.51
C PHE A 211 19.94 7.17 -14.30
N GLY A 212 19.19 8.27 -14.22
CA GLY A 212 19.50 9.55 -14.86
C GLY A 212 20.44 10.45 -14.05
N SER A 213 20.95 9.97 -12.92
CA SER A 213 21.84 10.74 -12.03
C SER A 213 22.98 9.87 -11.51
N THR A 214 23.91 10.47 -10.75
CA THR A 214 24.99 9.74 -10.08
C THR A 214 24.50 8.92 -8.87
N PHE A 215 23.20 8.69 -8.72
CA PHE A 215 22.62 8.11 -7.51
C PHE A 215 23.18 6.71 -7.26
N LEU A 216 23.10 5.81 -8.25
CA LEU A 216 23.57 4.43 -8.10
C LEU A 216 25.08 4.31 -7.95
N ASP A 217 25.83 5.32 -8.41
CA ASP A 217 27.30 5.36 -8.29
C ASP A 217 27.76 5.60 -6.86
N ARG A 218 26.92 6.20 -6.01
CA ARG A 218 27.25 6.49 -4.61
C ARG A 218 27.14 5.27 -3.70
N PHE A 219 26.45 4.22 -4.17
CA PHE A 219 26.15 3.04 -3.36
C PHE A 219 26.79 1.77 -3.94
N GLU A 220 27.10 0.84 -3.05
CA GLU A 220 27.46 -0.53 -3.42
C GLU A 220 26.20 -1.32 -3.79
N VAL A 221 25.81 -1.20 -5.07
CA VAL A 221 24.69 -1.96 -5.63
C VAL A 221 25.25 -3.04 -6.56
N ARG A 222 24.97 -4.31 -6.26
CA ARG A 222 25.39 -5.45 -7.09
C ARG A 222 24.88 -5.31 -8.52
N GLN A 223 25.66 -5.76 -9.50
CA GLN A 223 25.34 -5.57 -10.91
C GLN A 223 24.03 -6.27 -11.33
N ASP A 224 23.77 -7.46 -10.80
CA ASP A 224 22.51 -8.19 -11.04
C ASP A 224 21.29 -7.39 -10.59
N LEU A 225 21.35 -6.80 -9.40
CA LEU A 225 20.30 -5.90 -8.89
C LEU A 225 20.19 -4.65 -9.76
N ARG A 226 21.30 -4.01 -10.15
CA ARG A 226 21.27 -2.84 -11.05
C ARG A 226 20.56 -3.13 -12.38
N GLU A 227 20.75 -4.32 -12.94
CA GLU A 227 20.04 -4.72 -14.16
C GLU A 227 18.55 -4.98 -13.88
N ALA A 228 18.21 -5.65 -12.77
CA ALA A 228 16.82 -5.90 -12.39
C ALA A 228 16.01 -4.60 -12.20
N LEU A 229 16.60 -3.60 -11.52
CA LEU A 229 15.95 -2.30 -11.26
C LEU A 229 15.51 -1.54 -12.53
N LYS A 230 16.07 -1.89 -13.71
CA LYS A 230 15.68 -1.27 -14.99
C LYS A 230 14.29 -1.70 -15.46
N THR A 231 13.85 -2.91 -15.09
CA THR A 231 12.64 -3.53 -15.67
C THR A 231 11.71 -4.16 -14.65
N ASP A 232 12.18 -4.47 -13.45
CA ASP A 232 11.38 -5.07 -12.39
C ASP A 232 10.92 -4.01 -11.39
N ASP A 233 9.63 -3.68 -11.44
CA ASP A 233 9.00 -2.74 -10.51
C ASP A 233 9.00 -3.25 -9.05
N GLU A 234 8.96 -4.56 -8.82
CA GLU A 234 8.92 -5.13 -7.47
C GLU A 234 10.28 -5.01 -6.80
N ASP A 235 11.35 -5.36 -7.52
CA ASP A 235 12.73 -5.13 -7.04
C ASP A 235 13.01 -3.63 -6.86
N LEU A 236 12.46 -2.78 -7.73
CA LEU A 236 12.59 -1.33 -7.62
C LEU A 236 11.91 -0.79 -6.37
N LEU A 237 10.69 -1.24 -6.07
CA LEU A 237 9.97 -0.83 -4.86
C LEU A 237 10.71 -1.27 -3.59
N GLU A 238 11.21 -2.50 -3.55
CA GLU A 238 12.01 -3.00 -2.42
C GLU A 238 13.31 -2.21 -2.24
N PHE A 239 13.99 -1.88 -3.33
CA PHE A 239 15.17 -1.02 -3.29
C PHE A 239 14.83 0.40 -2.82
N ALA A 240 13.72 0.97 -3.29
CA ALA A 240 13.24 2.29 -2.88
C ALA A 240 12.96 2.35 -1.37
N ILE A 241 12.33 1.32 -0.81
CA ILE A 241 12.07 1.23 0.64
C ILE A 241 13.37 1.13 1.43
N LYS A 242 14.35 0.33 0.98
CA LYS A 242 15.69 0.29 1.60
C LYS A 242 16.35 1.66 1.56
N PHE A 243 16.33 2.34 0.42
CA PHE A 243 16.85 3.69 0.30
C PHE A 243 16.19 4.68 1.26
N LEU A 244 14.86 4.65 1.38
CA LEU A 244 14.13 5.53 2.29
C LEU A 244 14.47 5.26 3.76
N ARG A 245 14.62 3.99 4.15
CA ARG A 245 15.06 3.61 5.50
C ARG A 245 16.48 4.13 5.80
N PHE A 246 17.39 3.98 4.85
CA PHE A 246 18.72 4.58 4.94
C PHE A 246 18.65 6.11 5.09
N ALA A 247 17.92 6.79 4.22
CA ALA A 247 17.91 8.25 4.14
C ALA A 247 17.16 8.93 5.30
N LEU A 248 16.05 8.35 5.77
CA LEU A 248 15.19 8.94 6.78
C LEU A 248 15.49 8.46 8.19
N PHE A 249 15.87 7.19 8.34
CA PHE A 249 16.06 6.55 9.65
C PHE A 249 17.52 6.30 10.00
N HIS A 250 18.45 6.57 9.07
CA HIS A 250 19.88 6.31 9.24
C HIS A 250 20.21 4.84 9.51
N GLU A 251 19.36 3.93 9.04
CA GLU A 251 19.59 2.50 9.15
C GLU A 251 20.61 2.03 8.11
N ASN A 252 21.47 1.07 8.48
CA ASN A 252 22.48 0.50 7.58
C ASN A 252 21.86 -0.49 6.58
N THR A 253 21.01 0.02 5.71
CA THR A 253 20.29 -0.75 4.67
C THR A 253 20.91 -0.59 3.28
N LEU A 254 21.81 0.39 3.11
CA LEU A 254 22.64 0.62 1.93
C LEU A 254 24.06 0.98 2.36
N VAL A 255 25.05 0.53 1.59
CA VAL A 255 26.47 0.85 1.80
C VAL A 255 26.89 1.94 0.83
N ILE A 256 27.44 3.04 1.35
CA ILE A 256 28.06 4.10 0.55
C ILE A 256 29.44 3.61 0.11
N ARG A 257 29.81 3.83 -1.16
CA ARG A 257 31.17 3.50 -1.65
C ARG A 257 32.23 4.33 -0.95
N ASP A 258 33.39 3.74 -0.69
CA ASP A 258 34.52 4.42 -0.06
C ASP A 258 34.92 5.72 -0.78
N GLU A 259 35.00 5.69 -2.12
CA GLU A 259 35.30 6.87 -2.95
C GLU A 259 34.35 8.07 -2.70
N GLU A 260 33.08 7.79 -2.40
CA GLU A 260 32.09 8.81 -2.06
C GLU A 260 32.32 9.37 -0.66
N LEU A 261 32.61 8.49 0.31
CA LEU A 261 32.96 8.89 1.67
C LEU A 261 34.21 9.76 1.67
N GLU A 262 35.23 9.39 0.90
CA GLU A 262 36.43 10.17 0.70
C GLU A 262 36.14 11.54 0.08
N ARG A 263 35.27 11.59 -0.95
CA ARG A 263 34.87 12.85 -1.57
C ARG A 263 34.18 13.79 -0.59
N GLN A 264 33.28 13.26 0.24
CA GLN A 264 32.60 14.05 1.27
C GLN A 264 33.57 14.48 2.37
N ALA A 265 34.45 13.59 2.83
CA ALA A 265 35.50 13.91 3.80
C ALA A 265 36.39 15.07 3.29
N ARG A 266 36.85 15.00 2.03
CA ARG A 266 37.61 16.08 1.39
C ARG A 266 36.81 17.38 1.28
N ALA A 267 35.52 17.31 0.91
CA ALA A 267 34.65 18.48 0.84
C ALA A 267 34.41 19.14 2.21
N MET A 268 34.44 18.35 3.29
CA MET A 268 34.34 18.81 4.68
C MET A 268 35.71 19.20 5.28
N GLY A 269 36.80 19.16 4.49
CA GLY A 269 38.13 19.59 4.91
C GLY A 269 38.96 18.53 5.65
N TYR A 270 38.51 17.27 5.69
CA TYR A 270 39.30 16.16 6.22
C TYR A 270 40.36 15.71 5.21
N ARG A 271 41.55 15.35 5.71
CA ARG A 271 42.57 14.67 4.90
C ARG A 271 42.21 13.20 4.81
N VAL A 272 42.11 12.72 3.59
CA VAL A 272 41.99 11.30 3.26
C VAL A 272 43.40 10.86 2.86
N GLU A 273 44.01 9.97 3.64
CA GLU A 273 45.34 9.37 3.35
C GLU A 273 45.21 8.13 2.46
#